data_AF-A0A0F8YY61-F1
#
_entry.id   AF-A0A0F8YY61-F1
#
_cell.length_a   1.000
_cell.length_b   1.000
_cell.length_c   1.000
_cell.angle_alpha   90.00
_cell.angle_beta   90.00
_cell.angle_gamma   90.00
#
_symmetry.space_group_name_H-M   'P 1'
#
loop_
_entity.id
_entity.type
_entity.pdbx_description
1 polymer ?
#
loop_
_entity_poly.entity_id
_entity_poly.type
_entity_poly.pdbx_seq_one_letter_code
_entity_poly.pdbx_strand_id
1 'polypeptide(L)'
;STVVDAVSVIATKGDIVQGNASGAAAKLAIGANGSLLEVVSGLLAYVTAPTIADFTNGTHDHSNTANAGSIAGILTAPVNYRSGLNCKQATTVTMTVEGGVIDVDGTTVTKTADTILNLTTATDWVDDTSDQATSTYGYIYINAAGKIEMDDVEADEADTSGNTSGIKRYNDTGTDTTDRRMIGWFFMNATGAGELSTYEVGNLKDGDVHNSVVRTDMVNDAVNDTTYGSDLTNTQVHFYSSGRGIVDVKCHVLLSVQVTGSFWRCILNDGSNIAASEAASEEASNLSTSMTLVHAEAYAQGGVTFEAKMLVQSSTFTVADKTMIITEN
;
A
#
# COMPACT_ATOMS: atom_id res chain seq x y z
N SER A 1 4.94 -54.71 -56.52
CA SER A 1 5.48 -53.52 -55.84
C SER A 1 5.69 -52.47 -56.90
N THR A 2 4.83 -51.44 -56.97
CA THR A 2 5.11 -50.27 -57.80
C THR A 2 6.28 -49.54 -57.16
N VAL A 3 7.43 -49.58 -57.83
CA VAL A 3 8.61 -48.82 -57.42
C VAL A 3 8.22 -47.35 -57.56
N VAL A 4 8.01 -46.67 -56.43
CA VAL A 4 7.90 -45.21 -56.42
C VAL A 4 9.31 -44.70 -56.69
N ASP A 5 9.54 -44.20 -57.90
CA ASP A 5 10.77 -43.49 -58.20
C ASP A 5 10.79 -42.17 -57.42
N ALA A 6 11.34 -42.22 -56.20
CA ALA A 6 11.46 -41.08 -55.30
C ALA A 6 12.28 -39.94 -55.91
N VAL A 7 13.13 -40.23 -56.90
CA VAL A 7 13.95 -39.23 -57.60
C VAL A 7 13.09 -38.37 -58.53
N SER A 8 11.99 -38.91 -59.07
CA SER A 8 11.05 -38.14 -59.91
C SER A 8 10.13 -37.19 -59.14
N VAL A 9 9.89 -37.44 -57.84
CA VAL A 9 8.95 -36.68 -57.01
C VAL A 9 9.60 -35.68 -56.07
N ILE A 10 10.91 -35.74 -55.82
CA ILE A 10 11.64 -34.76 -55.00
C ILE A 10 12.52 -33.92 -55.93
N ALA A 11 12.06 -32.71 -56.26
CA ALA A 11 12.77 -31.83 -57.20
C ALA A 11 13.67 -30.82 -56.46
N THR A 12 13.31 -30.47 -55.23
CA THR A 12 14.01 -29.48 -54.39
C THR A 12 14.29 -30.05 -53.01
N LYS A 13 15.44 -29.67 -52.41
CA LYS A 13 15.75 -30.01 -51.01
C LYS A 13 14.64 -29.46 -50.10
N GLY A 14 14.03 -30.36 -49.32
CA GLY A 14 12.93 -30.04 -48.41
C GLY A 14 11.53 -30.31 -48.96
N ASP A 15 11.40 -30.77 -50.22
CA ASP A 15 10.14 -31.34 -50.70
C ASP A 15 9.77 -32.59 -49.86
N ILE A 16 8.47 -32.80 -49.65
CA ILE A 16 7.93 -33.96 -48.92
C ILE A 16 7.11 -34.82 -49.89
N VAL A 17 7.29 -36.14 -49.82
CA VAL A 17 6.42 -37.10 -50.51
C VAL A 17 5.29 -37.49 -49.56
N GLN A 18 4.04 -37.26 -49.99
CA GLN A 18 2.82 -37.60 -49.23
C GLN A 18 1.84 -38.40 -50.09
N GLY A 19 0.92 -39.14 -49.48
CA GLY A 19 -0.19 -39.77 -50.21
C GLY A 19 -1.25 -38.73 -50.57
N ASN A 20 -1.75 -38.72 -51.80
CA ASN A 20 -2.91 -37.91 -52.18
C ASN A 20 -4.24 -38.59 -51.79
N ALA A 21 -5.37 -37.93 -52.06
CA ALA A 21 -6.70 -38.47 -51.77
C ALA A 21 -7.01 -39.83 -52.43
N SER A 22 -6.27 -40.22 -53.48
CA SER A 22 -6.38 -41.51 -54.16
C SER A 22 -5.36 -42.56 -53.66
N GLY A 23 -4.59 -42.25 -52.62
CA GLY A 23 -3.56 -43.12 -52.07
C GLY A 23 -2.28 -43.21 -52.91
N ALA A 24 -2.16 -42.41 -53.98
CA ALA A 24 -0.95 -42.34 -54.80
C ALA A 24 0.06 -41.36 -54.20
N ALA A 25 1.35 -41.59 -54.41
CA ALA A 25 2.39 -40.66 -53.99
C ALA A 25 2.27 -39.32 -54.74
N ALA A 26 2.34 -38.22 -54.00
CA ALA A 26 2.30 -36.85 -54.48
C ALA A 26 3.36 -36.00 -53.78
N LYS A 27 3.79 -34.93 -54.44
CA LYS A 27 4.79 -33.99 -53.91
C LYS A 27 4.11 -32.83 -53.19
N LEU A 28 4.53 -32.56 -51.96
CA LEU A 28 4.39 -31.25 -51.33
C LEU A 28 5.70 -30.50 -51.53
N ALA A 29 5.67 -29.41 -52.31
CA ALA A 29 6.84 -28.57 -52.48
C ALA A 29 7.22 -27.92 -51.15
N ILE A 30 8.52 -27.71 -50.90
CA ILE A 30 8.98 -26.96 -49.73
C ILE A 30 8.27 -25.58 -49.65
N GLY A 31 7.78 -25.22 -48.46
CA GLY A 31 7.16 -23.93 -48.20
C GLY A 31 8.16 -22.78 -48.19
N ALA A 32 7.65 -21.55 -48.03
CA ALA A 32 8.48 -20.39 -47.81
C ALA A 32 9.20 -20.46 -46.45
N ASN A 33 10.29 -19.71 -46.30
CA ASN A 33 10.95 -19.58 -45.00
C ASN A 33 9.98 -19.03 -43.94
N GLY A 34 9.90 -19.72 -42.81
CA GLY A 34 8.96 -19.38 -41.73
C GLY A 34 7.56 -19.97 -41.89
N SER A 35 7.28 -20.78 -42.92
CA SER A 35 6.05 -21.58 -42.97
C SER A 35 6.11 -22.76 -42.00
N LEU A 36 4.96 -23.13 -41.43
CA LEU A 36 4.81 -24.33 -40.61
C LEU A 36 4.09 -25.42 -41.40
N LEU A 37 4.29 -26.67 -41.01
CA LEU A 37 3.60 -27.81 -41.61
C LEU A 37 2.35 -28.14 -40.80
N GLU A 38 1.20 -28.17 -41.47
CA GLU A 38 -0.10 -28.49 -40.87
C GLU A 38 -0.85 -29.50 -41.74
N VAL A 39 -1.77 -30.27 -41.14
CA VAL A 39 -2.70 -31.11 -41.89
C VAL A 39 -3.93 -30.29 -42.28
N VAL A 40 -4.06 -29.96 -43.56
CA VAL A 40 -5.19 -29.21 -44.13
C VAL A 40 -6.00 -30.14 -45.02
N SER A 41 -7.28 -30.32 -44.68
CA SER A 41 -8.20 -31.21 -45.41
C SER A 41 -7.66 -32.64 -45.60
N GLY A 42 -6.94 -33.15 -44.60
CA GLY A 42 -6.40 -34.51 -44.60
C GLY A 42 -5.08 -34.71 -45.34
N LEU A 43 -4.44 -33.63 -45.84
CA LEU A 43 -3.12 -33.64 -46.46
C LEU A 43 -2.17 -32.69 -45.75
N LEU A 44 -0.87 -32.94 -45.83
CA LEU A 44 0.13 -31.98 -45.34
C LEU A 44 0.17 -30.77 -46.27
N ALA A 45 0.17 -29.58 -45.69
CA ALA A 45 0.35 -28.31 -46.37
C ALA A 45 1.26 -27.39 -45.56
N TYR A 46 2.02 -26.54 -46.25
CA TYR A 46 2.72 -25.44 -45.60
C TYR A 46 1.76 -24.26 -45.41
N VAL A 47 1.59 -23.83 -44.17
CA VAL A 47 0.77 -22.68 -43.79
C VAL A 47 1.66 -21.53 -43.31
N THR A 48 1.12 -20.32 -43.32
CA THR A 48 1.78 -19.16 -42.71
C THR A 48 1.95 -19.42 -41.22
N ALA A 49 3.14 -19.17 -40.67
CA ALA A 49 3.32 -19.25 -39.22
C ALA A 49 2.37 -18.27 -38.51
N PRO A 50 1.72 -18.69 -37.42
CA PRO A 50 0.97 -17.79 -36.57
C PRO A 50 1.83 -16.62 -36.13
N THR A 51 1.26 -15.43 -36.20
CA THR A 51 1.80 -14.22 -35.60
C THR A 51 1.38 -14.13 -34.13
N ILE A 52 1.98 -13.22 -33.37
CA ILE A 52 1.53 -12.91 -31.99
C ILE A 52 0.04 -12.55 -31.96
N ALA A 53 -0.49 -11.93 -33.02
CA ALA A 53 -1.90 -11.56 -33.14
C ALA A 53 -2.83 -12.79 -33.23
N ASP A 54 -2.37 -13.91 -33.78
CA ASP A 54 -3.18 -15.13 -33.91
C ASP A 54 -3.35 -15.85 -32.57
N PHE A 55 -2.40 -15.67 -31.63
CA PHE A 55 -2.55 -16.11 -30.24
C PHE A 55 -3.52 -15.25 -29.44
N THR A 56 -3.73 -13.99 -29.84
CA THR A 56 -4.67 -13.08 -29.17
C THR A 56 -6.11 -13.29 -29.64
N ASN A 57 -6.33 -13.94 -30.78
CA ASN A 57 -7.65 -14.14 -31.39
C ASN A 57 -8.24 -15.55 -31.19
N GLY A 58 -7.77 -16.29 -30.18
CA GLY A 58 -8.40 -17.52 -29.67
C GLY A 58 -8.44 -18.72 -30.62
N THR A 59 -7.85 -18.63 -31.82
CA THR A 59 -7.96 -19.68 -32.85
C THR A 59 -6.88 -20.75 -32.74
N HIS A 60 -5.82 -20.47 -31.97
CA HIS A 60 -4.68 -21.36 -31.71
C HIS A 60 -4.49 -21.63 -30.21
N ASP A 61 -5.58 -21.70 -29.46
CA ASP A 61 -5.52 -22.03 -28.04
C ASP A 61 -5.31 -23.54 -27.84
N HIS A 62 -4.10 -23.92 -27.43
CA HIS A 62 -3.77 -25.27 -27.00
C HIS A 62 -4.21 -25.53 -25.55
N SER A 63 -4.88 -24.57 -24.91
CA SER A 63 -5.56 -24.82 -23.64
C SER A 63 -6.73 -25.75 -23.92
N ASN A 64 -6.68 -26.95 -23.32
CA ASN A 64 -7.83 -27.81 -23.12
C ASN A 64 -9.02 -26.91 -22.77
N THR A 65 -10.16 -27.04 -23.46
CA THR A 65 -11.34 -26.18 -23.30
C THR A 65 -11.90 -26.21 -21.86
N ALA A 66 -11.47 -27.15 -21.04
CA ALA A 66 -11.69 -27.17 -19.59
C ALA A 66 -10.90 -26.10 -18.80
N ASN A 67 -9.95 -25.40 -19.43
CA ASN A 67 -9.04 -24.43 -18.82
C ASN A 67 -8.91 -23.12 -19.62
N ALA A 68 -9.72 -22.95 -20.68
CA ALA A 68 -9.80 -21.78 -21.56
C ALA A 68 -10.34 -20.50 -20.88
N GLY A 69 -10.40 -20.48 -19.55
CA GLY A 69 -10.74 -19.33 -18.74
C GLY A 69 -9.55 -18.58 -18.14
N SER A 70 -8.29 -18.90 -18.49
CA SER A 70 -7.14 -18.43 -17.68
C SER A 70 -6.03 -17.64 -18.37
N ILE A 71 -6.04 -17.41 -19.68
CA ILE A 71 -5.08 -16.48 -20.33
C ILE A 71 -5.71 -15.12 -20.69
N ALA A 72 -7.03 -14.99 -20.50
CA ALA A 72 -7.71 -13.72 -20.29
C ALA A 72 -7.95 -13.48 -18.79
N GLY A 73 -6.98 -13.88 -17.97
CA GLY A 73 -6.88 -13.56 -16.57
C GLY A 73 -5.56 -12.82 -16.41
N ILE A 74 -5.66 -11.54 -16.10
CA ILE A 74 -4.59 -10.60 -15.78
C ILE A 74 -3.41 -11.36 -15.16
N LEU A 75 -2.18 -11.14 -15.65
CA LEU A 75 -0.98 -11.42 -14.87
C LEU A 75 -1.04 -10.46 -13.67
N THR A 76 -1.95 -10.71 -12.73
CA THR A 76 -2.18 -9.86 -11.58
C THR A 76 -0.89 -9.97 -10.83
N ALA A 77 -0.16 -8.86 -10.75
CA ALA A 77 1.04 -8.80 -9.94
C ALA A 77 0.66 -9.45 -8.60
N PRO A 78 1.39 -10.50 -8.16
CA PRO A 78 1.06 -11.15 -6.89
C PRO A 78 0.92 -10.05 -5.84
N VAL A 79 -0.01 -10.18 -4.90
CA VAL A 79 -0.31 -9.16 -3.86
C VAL A 79 0.93 -8.46 -3.31
N ASN A 80 2.00 -9.22 -3.09
CA ASN A 80 3.31 -8.76 -2.61
C ASN A 80 4.07 -7.77 -3.53
N TYR A 81 3.64 -7.62 -4.79
CA TYR A 81 4.22 -6.75 -5.82
C TYR A 81 3.29 -5.62 -6.24
N ARG A 82 2.06 -5.58 -5.72
CA ARG A 82 1.19 -4.41 -5.88
C ARG A 82 1.78 -3.31 -5.02
N SER A 83 2.26 -2.23 -5.65
CA SER A 83 2.93 -1.13 -4.92
C SER A 83 2.00 -0.40 -3.94
N GLY A 84 0.70 -0.68 -4.00
CA GLY A 84 -0.35 0.07 -3.31
C GLY A 84 -0.47 1.47 -3.90
N LEU A 85 -1.24 2.31 -3.21
CA LEU A 85 -1.29 3.75 -3.44
C LEU A 85 -0.62 4.41 -2.23
N ASN A 86 0.22 5.42 -2.44
CA ASN A 86 0.81 6.16 -1.34
C ASN A 86 0.12 7.52 -1.16
N CYS A 87 -0.38 7.77 0.03
CA CYS A 87 -0.88 9.04 0.51
C CYS A 87 0.26 9.86 1.14
N LYS A 88 0.33 11.14 0.78
CA LYS A 88 1.24 12.12 1.40
C LYS A 88 0.56 13.46 1.55
N GLN A 89 0.88 14.16 2.64
CA GLN A 89 0.50 15.56 2.80
C GLN A 89 1.22 16.42 1.75
N ALA A 90 0.47 17.22 1.00
CA ALA A 90 1.01 18.18 0.04
C ALA A 90 1.00 19.60 0.58
N THR A 91 -0.06 19.97 1.28
CA THR A 91 -0.19 21.25 2.01
C THR A 91 -0.94 21.03 3.33
N THR A 92 -1.27 22.10 4.06
CA THR A 92 -2.14 22.01 5.24
C THR A 92 -3.59 21.66 4.90
N VAL A 93 -4.01 21.70 3.64
CA VAL A 93 -5.40 21.37 3.25
C VAL A 93 -5.47 20.39 2.08
N THR A 94 -4.34 19.95 1.54
CA THR A 94 -4.31 19.01 0.41
C THR A 94 -3.41 17.81 0.65
N MET A 95 -3.84 16.68 0.12
CA MET A 95 -3.11 15.42 0.08
C MET A 95 -2.92 14.97 -1.36
N THR A 96 -1.84 14.25 -1.62
CA THR A 96 -1.60 13.58 -2.90
C THR A 96 -1.65 12.08 -2.66
N VAL A 97 -2.46 11.39 -3.45
CA VAL A 97 -2.49 9.93 -3.56
C VAL A 97 -1.77 9.55 -4.86
N GLU A 98 -0.59 8.98 -4.73
CA GLU A 98 0.26 8.59 -5.85
C GLU A 98 -0.40 7.47 -6.67
N GLY A 99 -0.20 7.50 -7.99
CA GLY A 99 -0.64 6.41 -8.87
C GLY A 99 -0.06 5.04 -8.48
N GLY A 100 -0.81 3.97 -8.74
CA GLY A 100 -0.47 2.62 -8.31
C GLY A 100 -1.49 1.58 -8.74
N VAL A 101 -1.31 0.35 -8.24
CA VAL A 101 -2.22 -0.78 -8.49
C VAL A 101 -2.64 -1.38 -7.17
N ILE A 102 -3.94 -1.59 -6.99
CA ILE A 102 -4.53 -2.15 -5.76
C ILE A 102 -5.72 -3.05 -6.08
N ASP A 103 -6.04 -3.98 -5.19
CA ASP A 103 -7.28 -4.76 -5.24
C ASP A 103 -8.38 -4.04 -4.46
N VAL A 104 -9.58 -3.95 -5.01
CA VAL A 104 -10.77 -3.45 -4.32
C VAL A 104 -11.87 -4.46 -4.54
N ASP A 105 -12.20 -5.24 -3.51
CA ASP A 105 -13.21 -6.30 -3.54
C ASP A 105 -13.07 -7.24 -4.78
N GLY A 106 -11.87 -7.80 -4.98
CA GLY A 106 -11.58 -8.69 -6.11
C GLY A 106 -11.43 -7.99 -7.47
N THR A 107 -11.63 -6.66 -7.54
CA THR A 107 -11.38 -5.86 -8.74
C THR A 107 -9.99 -5.25 -8.67
N THR A 108 -9.15 -5.51 -9.68
CA THR A 108 -7.85 -4.82 -9.79
C THR A 108 -8.05 -3.41 -10.34
N VAL A 109 -7.73 -2.41 -9.51
CA VAL A 109 -7.80 -0.99 -9.86
C VAL A 109 -6.39 -0.49 -10.19
N THR A 110 -6.23 0.17 -11.34
CA THR A 110 -4.97 0.79 -11.77
C THR A 110 -5.14 2.31 -11.92
N LYS A 111 -4.30 3.07 -11.21
CA LYS A 111 -4.23 4.54 -11.29
C LYS A 111 -2.91 4.94 -11.93
N THR A 112 -2.95 5.53 -13.11
CA THR A 112 -1.76 5.95 -13.85
C THR A 112 -1.29 7.37 -13.56
N ALA A 113 -2.08 8.12 -12.78
CA ALA A 113 -1.80 9.49 -12.41
C ALA A 113 -2.16 9.71 -10.94
N ASP A 114 -1.47 10.66 -10.32
CA ASP A 114 -1.73 11.09 -8.96
C ASP A 114 -3.13 11.73 -8.85
N THR A 115 -3.77 11.53 -7.70
CA THR A 115 -5.01 12.20 -7.34
C THR A 115 -4.74 13.19 -6.21
N ILE A 116 -5.23 14.41 -6.34
CA ILE A 116 -5.13 15.44 -5.31
C ILE A 116 -6.49 15.50 -4.61
N LEU A 117 -6.48 15.37 -3.29
CA LEU A 117 -7.65 15.53 -2.44
C LEU A 117 -7.49 16.83 -1.65
N ASN A 118 -8.56 17.58 -1.47
CA ASN A 118 -8.58 18.84 -0.74
C ASN A 118 -9.68 18.82 0.32
N LEU A 119 -9.32 19.03 1.59
CA LEU A 119 -10.26 19.00 2.72
C LEU A 119 -11.47 19.93 2.52
N THR A 120 -11.28 21.04 1.81
CA THR A 120 -12.33 22.05 1.57
C THR A 120 -13.20 21.78 0.33
N THR A 121 -12.82 20.81 -0.51
CA THR A 121 -13.55 20.48 -1.73
C THR A 121 -14.57 19.39 -1.42
N ALA A 122 -15.85 19.77 -1.39
CA ALA A 122 -16.96 18.86 -1.10
C ALA A 122 -16.97 17.57 -1.93
N THR A 123 -16.68 17.64 -3.24
CA THR A 123 -16.67 16.47 -4.14
C THR A 123 -15.48 15.52 -3.95
N ASP A 124 -14.51 15.90 -3.11
CA ASP A 124 -13.40 15.01 -2.75
C ASP A 124 -13.78 14.10 -1.56
N TRP A 125 -14.94 14.32 -0.95
CA TRP A 125 -15.51 13.50 0.13
C TRP A 125 -16.60 12.57 -0.41
N VAL A 126 -16.84 11.46 0.30
CA VAL A 126 -17.73 10.38 -0.13
C VAL A 126 -19.18 10.83 -0.35
N ASP A 127 -19.69 11.76 0.46
CA ASP A 127 -21.08 12.22 0.42
C ASP A 127 -21.27 13.54 -0.36
N ASP A 128 -20.25 13.96 -1.11
CA ASP A 128 -20.17 15.27 -1.78
C ASP A 128 -20.35 16.46 -0.81
N THR A 129 -20.02 16.31 0.47
CA THR A 129 -19.99 17.34 1.52
C THR A 129 -18.65 17.32 2.25
N SER A 130 -18.14 18.49 2.65
CA SER A 130 -16.88 18.53 3.40
C SER A 130 -17.10 18.15 4.86
N ASP A 131 -16.58 16.99 5.27
CA ASP A 131 -16.53 16.56 6.69
C ASP A 131 -15.28 17.04 7.43
N GLN A 132 -14.65 18.11 6.93
CA GLN A 132 -13.55 18.77 7.61
C GLN A 132 -13.94 19.17 9.05
N ALA A 133 -13.22 18.64 10.03
CA ALA A 133 -13.45 18.89 11.44
C ALA A 133 -12.13 18.95 12.23
N THR A 134 -12.16 19.51 13.44
CA THR A 134 -10.96 19.64 14.29
C THR A 134 -10.75 18.41 15.16
N SER A 135 -9.49 18.04 15.41
CA SER A 135 -9.09 16.96 16.34
C SER A 135 -9.73 15.62 16.01
N THR A 136 -9.86 15.30 14.73
CA THR A 136 -10.45 14.03 14.30
C THR A 136 -9.62 13.35 13.22
N TYR A 137 -9.76 12.04 13.14
CA TYR A 137 -9.20 11.27 12.04
C TYR A 137 -10.07 11.43 10.81
N GLY A 138 -9.41 11.44 9.66
CA GLY A 138 -10.05 11.19 8.38
C GLY A 138 -9.33 10.07 7.66
N TYR A 139 -10.03 9.53 6.66
CA TYR A 139 -9.66 8.29 6.02
C TYR A 139 -9.72 8.47 4.51
N ILE A 140 -8.81 7.82 3.80
CA ILE A 140 -8.72 7.90 2.35
C ILE A 140 -9.15 6.56 1.78
N TYR A 141 -10.12 6.61 0.88
CA TYR A 141 -10.75 5.45 0.30
C TYR A 141 -10.56 5.40 -1.21
N ILE A 142 -10.65 4.19 -1.78
CA ILE A 142 -10.79 3.95 -3.21
C ILE A 142 -11.87 2.90 -3.46
N ASN A 143 -12.75 3.15 -4.43
CA ASN A 143 -13.76 2.18 -4.85
C ASN A 143 -13.30 1.34 -6.06
N ALA A 144 -14.07 0.32 -6.42
CA ALA A 144 -13.76 -0.57 -7.55
C ALA A 144 -13.72 0.14 -8.93
N ALA A 145 -14.31 1.33 -9.05
CA ALA A 145 -14.21 2.18 -10.24
C ALA A 145 -12.95 3.06 -10.27
N GLY A 146 -12.15 3.07 -9.19
CA GLY A 146 -10.94 3.86 -9.06
C GLY A 146 -11.16 5.33 -8.71
N LYS A 147 -12.36 5.71 -8.24
CA LYS A 147 -12.59 7.00 -7.59
C LYS A 147 -11.90 6.97 -6.22
N ILE A 148 -11.13 8.00 -5.91
CA ILE A 148 -10.42 8.17 -4.63
C ILE A 148 -11.08 9.34 -3.92
N GLU A 149 -11.44 9.14 -2.66
CA GLU A 149 -12.26 10.05 -1.86
C GLU A 149 -11.82 10.04 -0.40
N MET A 150 -12.27 11.03 0.37
CA MET A 150 -12.09 11.15 1.81
C MET A 150 -13.39 10.89 2.56
N ASP A 151 -13.27 10.50 3.83
CA ASP A 151 -14.38 10.33 4.76
C ASP A 151 -13.88 10.57 6.20
N ASP A 152 -14.75 10.94 7.12
CA ASP A 152 -14.48 10.96 8.56
C ASP A 152 -14.97 9.69 9.28
N VAL A 153 -15.61 8.79 8.53
CA VAL A 153 -16.07 7.48 9.00
C VAL A 153 -14.97 6.42 8.80
N GLU A 154 -14.61 5.76 9.90
CA GLU A 154 -13.65 4.65 9.90
C GLU A 154 -14.23 3.43 9.19
N ALA A 155 -13.36 2.62 8.57
CA ALA A 155 -13.76 1.35 7.99
C ALA A 155 -14.53 0.50 9.02
N ASP A 156 -15.68 -0.01 8.61
CA ASP A 156 -16.63 -0.69 9.48
C ASP A 156 -16.80 -2.18 9.13
N GLU A 157 -16.45 -2.56 7.89
CA GLU A 157 -16.60 -3.90 7.36
C GLU A 157 -15.26 -4.59 7.04
N ALA A 158 -15.24 -5.89 7.30
CA ALA A 158 -14.09 -6.72 7.03
C ALA A 158 -13.91 -6.96 5.53
N ASP A 159 -12.68 -7.27 5.13
CA ASP A 159 -12.39 -7.65 3.76
C ASP A 159 -13.19 -8.89 3.31
N THR A 160 -14.18 -8.62 2.45
CA THR A 160 -15.10 -9.59 1.82
C THR A 160 -14.39 -10.58 0.92
N SER A 161 -13.22 -10.21 0.38
CA SER A 161 -12.40 -11.07 -0.48
C SER A 161 -11.61 -12.13 0.29
N GLY A 162 -11.65 -12.10 1.63
CA GLY A 162 -11.02 -13.10 2.50
C GLY A 162 -9.50 -12.99 2.61
N ASN A 163 -8.89 -11.92 2.08
CA ASN A 163 -7.45 -11.72 2.16
C ASN A 163 -7.00 -11.25 3.55
N THR A 164 -7.88 -10.56 4.29
CA THR A 164 -7.62 -10.12 5.67
C THR A 164 -8.78 -10.40 6.62
N SER A 165 -8.88 -11.65 7.09
CA SER A 165 -9.90 -12.04 8.06
C SER A 165 -9.84 -11.21 9.35
N GLY A 166 -10.97 -10.62 9.76
CA GLY A 166 -11.12 -9.89 11.02
C GLY A 166 -10.66 -8.44 11.01
N ILE A 167 -10.07 -7.94 9.91
CA ILE A 167 -9.63 -6.55 9.78
C ILE A 167 -10.64 -5.77 8.96
N LYS A 168 -11.07 -4.64 9.50
CA LYS A 168 -11.96 -3.74 8.80
C LYS A 168 -11.16 -2.96 7.78
N ARG A 169 -11.60 -2.96 6.53
CA ARG A 169 -10.91 -2.24 5.45
C ARG A 169 -11.87 -1.56 4.51
N TYR A 170 -13.12 -1.96 4.56
CA TYR A 170 -14.16 -1.43 3.72
C TYR A 170 -15.07 -0.57 4.57
N ASN A 171 -15.51 0.52 3.98
CA ASN A 171 -16.55 1.36 4.53
C ASN A 171 -17.74 1.30 3.59
N ASP A 172 -18.86 0.78 4.09
CA ASP A 172 -20.16 1.04 3.50
C ASP A 172 -20.80 2.17 4.31
N THR A 173 -20.77 3.38 3.75
CA THR A 173 -21.38 4.55 4.41
C THR A 173 -22.90 4.39 4.62
N GLY A 174 -23.51 3.32 4.09
CA GLY A 174 -24.94 3.03 4.19
C GLY A 174 -25.81 3.98 3.36
N THR A 175 -25.19 4.95 2.69
CA THR A 175 -25.85 5.89 1.77
C THR A 175 -25.87 5.38 0.34
N ASP A 176 -24.94 4.49 0.00
CA ASP A 176 -24.91 3.76 -1.25
C ASP A 176 -24.56 2.28 -1.03
N THR A 177 -24.33 1.52 -2.10
CA THR A 177 -23.90 0.12 -2.03
C THR A 177 -22.46 -0.03 -2.50
N THR A 178 -21.66 1.04 -2.36
CA THR A 178 -20.32 1.09 -2.93
C THR A 178 -19.30 0.71 -1.88
N ASP A 179 -18.71 -0.47 -2.03
CA ASP A 179 -17.58 -0.86 -1.19
C ASP A 179 -16.36 0.01 -1.50
N ARG A 180 -15.87 0.65 -0.45
CA ARG A 180 -14.73 1.57 -0.49
C ARG A 180 -13.60 0.99 0.33
N ARG A 181 -12.48 0.65 -0.30
CA ARG A 181 -11.29 0.17 0.39
C ARG A 181 -10.49 1.33 0.96
N MET A 182 -10.19 1.29 2.24
CA MET A 182 -9.28 2.23 2.90
C MET A 182 -7.84 2.00 2.42
N ILE A 183 -7.15 3.09 2.05
CA ILE A 183 -5.77 3.08 1.52
C ILE A 183 -4.83 4.00 2.29
N GLY A 184 -5.37 4.85 3.14
CA GLY A 184 -4.61 5.77 3.96
C GLY A 184 -5.49 6.44 4.99
N TRP A 185 -4.85 7.23 5.84
CA TRP A 185 -5.50 7.98 6.89
C TRP A 185 -4.79 9.32 7.06
N PHE A 186 -5.47 10.27 7.69
CA PHE A 186 -4.92 11.56 8.06
C PHE A 186 -5.50 12.03 9.38
N PHE A 187 -4.81 12.96 10.05
CA PHE A 187 -5.34 13.62 11.23
C PHE A 187 -5.58 15.12 10.95
N MET A 188 -6.77 15.60 11.25
CA MET A 188 -7.12 17.02 11.19
C MET A 188 -6.87 17.66 12.55
N ASN A 189 -6.06 18.71 12.56
CA ASN A 189 -5.52 19.29 13.78
C ASN A 189 -6.58 20.02 14.61
N ALA A 190 -6.22 20.34 15.87
CA ALA A 190 -7.11 20.96 16.84
C ALA A 190 -7.35 22.47 16.63
N THR A 191 -6.60 23.09 15.72
CA THR A 191 -6.58 24.54 15.49
C THR A 191 -7.23 24.89 14.16
N GLY A 192 -7.49 26.19 13.95
CA GLY A 192 -8.01 26.68 12.68
C GLY A 192 -9.37 26.05 12.31
N ALA A 193 -9.50 25.63 11.06
CA ALA A 193 -10.71 25.00 10.52
C ALA A 193 -10.64 23.46 10.50
N GLY A 194 -9.65 22.86 11.17
CA GLY A 194 -9.35 21.43 11.01
C GLY A 194 -8.42 21.18 9.82
N GLU A 195 -7.38 22.00 9.66
CA GLU A 195 -6.33 21.73 8.68
C GLU A 195 -5.62 20.40 8.99
N LEU A 196 -4.98 19.80 7.99
CA LEU A 196 -4.13 18.63 8.18
C LEU A 196 -3.05 18.93 9.21
N SER A 197 -2.94 18.05 10.20
CA SER A 197 -1.82 18.06 11.12
C SER A 197 -0.54 17.74 10.37
N THR A 198 0.54 18.43 10.72
CA THR A 198 1.79 18.33 9.96
C THR A 198 2.37 16.94 10.19
N TYR A 199 2.66 16.21 9.11
CA TYR A 199 3.26 14.86 9.11
C TYR A 199 2.33 13.70 9.47
N GLU A 200 1.05 13.94 9.76
CA GLU A 200 0.10 12.89 10.19
C GLU A 200 -0.81 12.47 9.04
N VAL A 201 -0.19 12.04 7.94
CA VAL A 201 -0.83 11.34 6.82
C VAL A 201 -0.10 10.02 6.65
N GLY A 202 -0.81 8.92 6.81
CA GLY A 202 -0.24 7.57 6.76
C GLY A 202 -0.86 6.70 5.70
N ASN A 203 -0.23 5.55 5.50
CA ASN A 203 -0.50 4.64 4.38
C ASN A 203 -0.98 3.29 4.90
N LEU A 204 -2.01 2.74 4.27
CA LEU A 204 -2.46 1.37 4.52
C LEU A 204 -2.28 0.56 3.23
N LYS A 205 -1.12 -0.07 3.11
CA LYS A 205 -0.76 -0.86 1.92
C LYS A 205 -1.38 -2.24 1.92
N ASP A 206 -1.47 -2.82 0.73
CA ASP A 206 -1.83 -4.22 0.55
C ASP A 206 -0.77 -5.10 1.26
N GLY A 207 -1.14 -5.74 2.37
CA GLY A 207 -0.23 -6.55 3.21
C GLY A 207 0.06 -6.01 4.61
N ASP A 208 -0.38 -4.80 4.97
CA ASP A 208 -0.48 -4.25 6.35
C ASP A 208 0.79 -4.06 7.21
N VAL A 209 2.01 -4.01 6.65
CA VAL A 209 3.24 -3.85 7.47
C VAL A 209 4.15 -2.70 7.02
N HIS A 210 3.54 -1.61 6.54
CA HIS A 210 4.26 -0.44 6.03
C HIS A 210 3.54 0.88 6.33
N ASN A 211 2.86 0.98 7.48
CA ASN A 211 2.37 2.27 7.96
C ASN A 211 3.44 2.90 8.84
N SER A 212 3.79 4.15 8.58
CA SER A 212 4.81 4.85 9.36
C SER A 212 4.55 6.35 9.40
N VAL A 213 4.83 6.96 10.54
CA VAL A 213 4.79 8.41 10.73
C VAL A 213 6.11 8.86 11.34
N VAL A 214 6.64 9.97 10.86
CA VAL A 214 7.83 10.62 11.42
C VAL A 214 7.50 12.07 11.69
N ARG A 215 7.61 12.48 12.95
CA ARG A 215 7.43 13.87 13.38
C ARG A 215 8.72 14.35 14.03
N THR A 216 9.25 15.46 13.54
CA THR A 216 10.37 16.17 14.16
C THR A 216 9.90 17.56 14.56
N ASP A 217 10.15 17.92 15.82
CA ASP A 217 9.96 19.24 16.36
C ASP A 217 11.28 19.81 16.89
N MET A 218 11.58 21.04 16.48
CA MET A 218 12.81 21.77 16.84
C MET A 218 12.51 22.98 17.74
N VAL A 219 11.27 23.11 18.23
CA VAL A 219 10.93 24.16 19.20
C VAL A 219 11.60 23.85 20.54
N ASN A 220 12.25 24.85 21.12
CA ASN A 220 12.87 24.72 22.44
C ASN A 220 11.79 24.70 23.53
N ASP A 221 11.75 23.61 24.30
CA ASP A 221 10.89 23.50 25.48
C ASP A 221 11.71 23.62 26.75
N ALA A 222 11.19 24.35 27.73
CA ALA A 222 11.76 24.44 29.07
C ALA A 222 11.05 23.44 29.98
N VAL A 223 11.75 22.36 30.36
CA VAL A 223 11.22 21.34 31.28
C VAL A 223 11.68 21.65 32.68
N ASN A 224 10.74 21.89 33.60
CA ASN A 224 11.03 22.18 35.00
C ASN A 224 10.16 21.41 36.00
N ASP A 225 9.29 20.53 35.49
CA ASP A 225 8.42 19.70 36.30
C ASP A 225 9.15 18.53 36.98
N THR A 226 8.84 18.30 38.26
CA THR A 226 9.29 17.10 39.02
C THR A 226 8.40 15.88 38.83
N THR A 227 7.34 16.03 38.03
CA THR A 227 6.39 14.99 37.61
C THR A 227 6.25 15.03 36.10
N TYR A 228 5.79 13.96 35.47
CA TYR A 228 5.55 13.99 34.02
C TYR A 228 4.45 15.02 33.69
N GLY A 229 4.86 16.15 33.14
CA GLY A 229 3.99 17.27 32.80
C GLY A 229 3.81 17.45 31.29
N SER A 230 3.34 18.65 30.93
CA SER A 230 3.06 19.06 29.54
C SER A 230 4.12 20.00 28.97
N ASP A 231 5.29 20.11 29.63
CA ASP A 231 6.38 20.99 29.21
C ASP A 231 6.91 20.63 27.82
N LEU A 232 6.86 19.34 27.44
CA LEU A 232 7.17 18.92 26.08
C LEU A 232 5.98 19.24 25.16
N THR A 233 6.12 20.29 24.37
CA THR A 233 5.12 20.67 23.37
C THR A 233 5.35 19.90 22.07
N ASN A 234 4.31 19.78 21.25
CA ASN A 234 4.38 19.20 19.91
C ASN A 234 4.95 17.76 19.83
N THR A 235 4.91 17.00 20.94
CA THR A 235 5.33 15.60 20.99
C THR A 235 4.19 14.61 20.76
N GLN A 236 2.97 15.11 20.58
CA GLN A 236 1.83 14.28 20.24
C GLN A 236 1.92 13.83 18.78
N VAL A 237 1.80 12.53 18.54
CA VAL A 237 1.74 11.93 17.21
C VAL A 237 0.52 11.03 17.13
N HIS A 238 -0.34 11.32 16.18
CA HIS A 238 -1.49 10.50 15.83
C HIS A 238 -1.03 9.36 14.92
N PHE A 239 -1.63 8.20 15.08
CA PHE A 239 -1.33 7.02 14.28
C PHE A 239 -2.57 6.14 14.16
N TYR A 240 -2.84 5.66 12.96
CA TYR A 240 -3.87 4.64 12.76
C TYR A 240 -3.21 3.26 12.71
N SER A 241 -3.53 2.39 13.66
CA SER A 241 -3.08 0.99 13.66
C SER A 241 -3.96 0.14 12.75
N SER A 242 -3.38 -0.72 11.92
CA SER A 242 -4.14 -1.71 11.15
C SER A 242 -4.66 -2.87 12.00
N GLY A 243 -4.10 -3.05 13.21
CA GLY A 243 -4.44 -4.14 14.11
C GLY A 243 -3.71 -5.46 13.84
N ARG A 244 -2.70 -5.47 12.96
CA ARG A 244 -1.99 -6.70 12.56
C ARG A 244 -0.53 -6.75 12.97
N GLY A 245 0.14 -5.60 12.96
CA GLY A 245 1.56 -5.52 13.19
C GLY A 245 1.92 -5.25 14.65
N ILE A 246 3.23 -5.27 14.89
CA ILE A 246 3.77 -4.62 16.09
C ILE A 246 4.01 -3.16 15.73
N VAL A 247 3.41 -2.26 16.51
CA VAL A 247 3.67 -0.83 16.37
C VAL A 247 4.91 -0.50 17.20
N ASP A 248 6.01 -0.30 16.49
CA ASP A 248 7.26 0.19 17.05
C ASP A 248 7.23 1.72 17.12
N VAL A 249 7.38 2.25 18.32
CA VAL A 249 7.46 3.69 18.60
C VAL A 249 8.86 4.02 19.09
N LYS A 250 9.54 4.95 18.42
CA LYS A 250 10.85 5.47 18.81
C LYS A 250 10.75 6.96 19.00
N CYS A 251 11.13 7.46 20.17
CA CYS A 251 11.19 8.89 20.44
C CYS A 251 12.60 9.30 20.87
N HIS A 252 13.26 10.09 20.03
CA HIS A 252 14.56 10.70 20.31
C HIS A 252 14.35 12.11 20.88
N VAL A 253 14.98 12.39 22.02
CA VAL A 253 14.94 13.70 22.70
C VAL A 253 16.37 14.21 22.86
N LEU A 254 16.61 15.47 22.48
CA LEU A 254 17.91 16.15 22.58
C LEU A 254 17.82 17.40 23.46
N LEU A 255 18.73 17.53 24.42
CA LEU A 255 18.90 18.68 25.29
C LEU A 255 19.87 19.70 24.70
N SER A 256 19.58 21.00 24.85
CA SER A 256 20.49 22.10 24.49
C SER A 256 21.28 22.67 25.66
N VAL A 257 20.80 22.52 26.90
CA VAL A 257 21.49 23.02 28.09
C VAL A 257 21.46 21.96 29.19
N GLN A 258 22.64 21.61 29.71
CA GLN A 258 22.80 20.75 30.88
C GLN A 258 23.08 21.59 32.14
N VAL A 259 22.48 21.20 33.25
CA VAL A 259 22.76 21.71 34.59
C VAL A 259 23.37 20.61 35.43
N THR A 260 24.48 20.92 36.11
CA THR A 260 25.23 19.94 36.90
C THR A 260 24.44 19.49 38.13
N GLY A 261 24.31 18.19 38.34
CA GLY A 261 23.74 17.60 39.56
C GLY A 261 22.27 17.21 39.50
N SER A 262 21.66 17.19 38.30
CA SER A 262 20.27 16.78 38.08
C SER A 262 20.19 15.59 37.12
N PHE A 263 19.21 14.70 37.33
CA PHE A 263 18.79 13.73 36.31
C PHE A 263 17.51 14.20 35.63
N TRP A 264 17.25 13.61 34.47
CA TRP A 264 16.00 13.77 33.73
C TRP A 264 15.50 12.40 33.26
N ARG A 265 14.18 12.29 33.11
CA ARG A 265 13.50 11.09 32.63
C ARG A 265 12.47 11.47 31.58
N CYS A 266 12.35 10.66 30.54
CA CYS A 266 11.29 10.78 29.56
C CYS A 266 10.49 9.47 29.51
N ILE A 267 9.23 9.56 29.12
CA ILE A 267 8.32 8.42 28.90
C ILE A 267 7.57 8.62 27.59
N LEU A 268 7.14 7.51 27.00
CA LEU A 268 6.10 7.46 25.98
C LEU A 268 4.75 7.18 26.65
N ASN A 269 3.69 7.81 26.16
CA ASN A 269 2.31 7.65 26.61
C ASN A 269 1.42 7.47 25.38
N ASP A 270 0.43 6.59 25.44
CA ASP A 270 -0.51 6.25 24.36
C ASP A 270 -1.98 6.68 24.69
N GLY A 271 -2.17 7.42 25.79
CA GLY A 271 -3.49 7.79 26.33
C GLY A 271 -4.08 6.77 27.32
N SER A 272 -3.73 5.48 27.21
CA SER A 272 -4.14 4.41 28.14
C SER A 272 -3.22 4.24 29.35
N ASN A 273 -2.11 4.99 29.38
CA ASN A 273 -0.87 4.62 30.07
C ASN A 273 -0.36 3.27 29.57
N ILE A 274 0.60 3.29 28.64
CA ILE A 274 1.56 2.21 28.43
C ILE A 274 1.90 1.62 29.79
N ALA A 275 1.64 0.32 29.98
CA ALA A 275 1.70 -0.32 31.28
C ALA A 275 3.01 0.07 31.98
N ALA A 276 2.95 0.48 33.26
CA ALA A 276 4.13 1.00 33.97
C ALA A 276 5.33 0.03 34.02
N SER A 277 5.12 -1.26 33.73
CA SER A 277 6.16 -2.29 33.57
C SER A 277 6.86 -2.31 32.21
N GLU A 278 6.29 -1.64 31.21
CA GLU A 278 6.73 -1.60 29.80
C GLU A 278 7.05 -0.16 29.35
N ALA A 279 6.88 0.83 30.23
CA ALA A 279 7.29 2.19 29.98
C ALA A 279 8.76 2.20 29.58
N ALA A 280 9.02 2.56 28.32
CA ALA A 280 10.29 3.07 27.87
C ALA A 280 10.60 4.31 28.69
N SER A 281 11.10 4.11 29.91
CA SER A 281 11.52 5.15 30.82
C SER A 281 13.03 5.01 30.91
N GLU A 282 13.71 5.92 30.23
CA GLU A 282 15.15 6.01 30.35
C GLU A 282 15.48 7.10 31.37
N GLU A 283 16.44 6.81 32.25
CA GLU A 283 17.05 7.81 33.11
C GLU A 283 18.43 8.12 32.55
N ALA A 284 18.62 9.39 32.18
CA ALA A 284 19.89 9.86 31.70
C ALA A 284 20.65 10.56 32.82
N SER A 285 21.90 10.14 33.01
CA SER A 285 22.83 10.85 33.88
C SER A 285 23.13 12.26 33.34
N ASN A 286 23.65 13.11 34.23
CA ASN A 286 24.03 14.51 33.99
C ASN A 286 25.00 14.79 32.82
N LEU A 287 25.51 13.78 32.11
CA LEU A 287 26.39 13.92 30.96
C LEU A 287 25.73 13.60 29.61
N SER A 288 24.57 12.92 29.61
CA SER A 288 23.88 12.58 28.35
C SER A 288 23.11 13.78 27.81
N THR A 289 23.38 14.16 26.56
CA THR A 289 22.66 15.23 25.86
C THR A 289 21.44 14.70 25.11
N SER A 290 21.29 13.39 24.96
CA SER A 290 20.16 12.76 24.28
C SER A 290 19.68 11.49 24.97
N MET A 291 18.46 11.09 24.62
CA MET A 291 17.79 9.87 25.06
C MET A 291 16.95 9.32 23.90
N THR A 292 16.81 8.00 23.81
CA THR A 292 15.94 7.38 22.80
C THR A 292 15.04 6.36 23.46
N LEU A 293 13.76 6.69 23.52
CA LEU A 293 12.73 5.85 24.08
C LEU A 293 12.26 4.91 22.98
N VAL A 294 12.18 3.62 23.26
CA VAL A 294 11.71 2.62 22.30
C VAL A 294 10.62 1.80 22.96
N HIS A 295 9.46 1.73 22.31
CA HIS A 295 8.31 0.92 22.71
C HIS A 295 7.83 0.08 21.52
N ALA A 296 7.27 -1.08 21.79
CA ALA A 296 6.80 -2.01 20.78
C ALA A 296 5.66 -2.86 21.34
N GLU A 297 4.44 -2.70 20.83
CA GLU A 297 3.32 -3.55 21.21
C GLU A 297 2.29 -3.71 20.08
N ALA A 298 1.38 -4.65 20.26
CA ALA A 298 0.25 -4.83 19.36
C ALA A 298 -0.90 -3.91 19.79
N TYR A 299 -1.35 -3.04 18.88
CA TYR A 299 -2.54 -2.20 19.10
C TYR A 299 -3.73 -2.80 18.37
N ALA A 300 -4.93 -2.64 18.92
CA ALA A 300 -6.15 -2.90 18.17
C ALA A 300 -6.20 -1.97 16.94
N GLN A 301 -7.00 -2.35 15.95
CA GLN A 301 -7.26 -1.47 14.82
C GLN A 301 -7.93 -0.17 15.30
N GLY A 302 -7.49 0.96 14.76
CA GLY A 302 -8.06 2.27 15.05
C GLY A 302 -7.01 3.35 15.31
N GLY A 303 -7.50 4.56 15.61
CA GLY A 303 -6.67 5.71 15.98
C GLY A 303 -6.04 5.57 17.36
N VAL A 304 -4.75 5.89 17.45
CA VAL A 304 -3.95 5.89 18.67
C VAL A 304 -3.16 7.20 18.73
N THR A 305 -3.08 7.83 19.90
CA THR A 305 -2.30 9.06 20.09
C THR A 305 -1.13 8.78 21.01
N PHE A 306 0.07 8.97 20.50
CA PHE A 306 1.31 8.86 21.25
C PHE A 306 1.78 10.23 21.71
N GLU A 307 2.35 10.33 22.90
CA GLU A 307 2.86 11.56 23.48
C GLU A 307 4.12 11.26 24.29
N ALA A 308 5.20 12.02 24.05
CA ALA A 308 6.36 11.98 24.92
C ALA A 308 6.22 12.99 26.06
N LYS A 309 6.47 12.55 27.30
CA LYS A 309 6.45 13.40 28.51
C LYS A 309 7.79 13.33 29.22
N MET A 310 8.21 14.42 29.85
CA MET A 310 9.49 14.50 30.54
C MET A 310 9.33 15.07 31.94
N LEU A 311 10.23 14.68 32.84
CA LEU A 311 10.40 15.28 34.15
C LEU A 311 11.88 15.47 34.45
N VAL A 312 12.16 16.37 35.39
CA VAL A 312 13.51 16.72 35.87
C VAL A 312 13.51 16.72 37.40
N GLN A 313 14.58 16.21 38.01
CA GLN A 313 14.62 16.08 39.49
C GLN A 313 14.67 17.45 40.19
N SER A 314 15.43 18.36 39.62
CA SER A 314 15.67 19.71 40.10
C SER A 314 16.27 20.52 38.96
N SER A 315 16.02 21.83 38.91
CA SER A 315 16.45 22.75 37.83
C SER A 315 15.55 22.73 36.58
N THR A 316 15.84 23.62 35.63
CA THR A 316 15.19 23.69 34.31
C THR A 316 16.14 23.16 33.26
N PHE A 317 15.64 22.26 32.43
CA PHE A 317 16.33 21.75 31.24
C PHE A 317 15.72 22.38 30.00
N THR A 318 16.51 22.51 28.93
CA THR A 318 15.99 22.94 27.62
C THR A 318 16.10 21.80 26.63
N VAL A 319 14.97 21.38 26.06
CA VAL A 319 14.87 20.34 25.04
C VAL A 319 14.76 21.01 23.68
N ALA A 320 15.72 20.74 22.79
CA ALA A 320 15.84 21.43 21.50
C ALA A 320 15.37 20.63 20.29
N ASP A 321 15.41 19.30 20.35
CA ASP A 321 14.92 18.43 19.28
C ASP A 321 14.15 17.26 19.90
N LYS A 322 12.99 17.00 19.34
CA LYS A 322 12.10 15.88 19.64
C LYS A 322 11.75 15.23 18.31
N THR A 323 12.16 13.99 18.11
CA THR A 323 11.80 13.22 16.92
C THR A 323 11.10 11.94 17.31
N MET A 324 9.85 11.75 16.89
CA MET A 324 9.09 10.52 17.08
C MET A 324 8.89 9.81 15.74
N ILE A 325 9.21 8.52 15.71
CA ILE A 325 9.06 7.62 14.58
C ILE A 325 8.15 6.49 15.04
N ILE A 326 7.02 6.32 14.36
CA ILE A 326 6.10 5.22 14.58
C ILE A 326 6.11 4.36 13.33
N THR A 327 6.19 3.05 13.47
CA THR A 327 6.14 2.09 12.36
C THR A 327 5.36 0.86 12.77
N GLU A 328 4.41 0.43 11.95
CA GLU A 328 3.75 -0.86 12.11
C GLU A 328 4.44 -1.89 11.21
N ASN A 329 5.01 -2.93 11.83
CA ASN A 329 5.82 -3.98 11.23
C ASN A 329 5.17 -5.36 11.25
#